data_AF-A0AA43LAG0-F1
#
_entry.id   AF-A0AA43LAG0-F1
#
_cell.length_a   1.000
_cell.length_b   1.000
_cell.length_c   1.000
_cell.angle_alpha   90.00
_cell.angle_beta   90.00
_cell.angle_gamma   90.00
#
_symmetry.space_group_name_H-M   'P 1'
#
loop_
_entity.id
_entity.type
_entity.pdbx_description
1 polymer ?
#
loop_
_entity_poly.entity_id
_entity_poly.type
_entity_poly.pdbx_seq_one_letter_code
_entity_poly.pdbx_strand_id
1 'polypeptide(L)'
;MPDPLPAESLRRAIFAECVQKCTNDIYALSSMLLQQSAEAEKVTIRTFKELHKIFRQKSFDSQLFSIEAYRFCIRQCADYYTRRSLLSAKALPWEEQLVKTMWYGLKLSLPQISIILQKSVPVLKAQLRHVREQLTVQEDLLPSGNLSVV
;
A
#
# COMPACT_ATOMS: atom_id res chain seq x y z
N MET A 1 13.54 6.89 -38.19
CA MET A 1 13.50 7.19 -36.75
C MET A 1 14.91 7.10 -36.23
N PRO A 2 15.46 8.11 -35.52
CA PRO A 2 16.75 7.94 -34.88
C PRO A 2 16.59 7.02 -33.67
N ASP A 3 17.52 6.07 -33.51
CA ASP A 3 17.57 5.22 -32.32
C ASP A 3 17.78 6.08 -31.06
N PRO A 4 17.07 5.81 -29.96
CA PRO A 4 17.31 6.52 -28.71
C PRO A 4 18.75 6.29 -28.26
N LEU A 5 19.42 7.37 -27.84
CA LEU A 5 20.80 7.33 -27.35
C LEU A 5 20.96 6.24 -26.28
N PRO A 6 22.11 5.54 -26.20
CA PRO A 6 22.32 4.40 -25.28
C PRO A 6 21.96 4.66 -23.81
N ALA A 7 22.06 5.92 -23.37
CA ALA A 7 21.71 6.33 -22.02
C ALA A 7 20.19 6.45 -21.76
N GLU A 8 19.36 6.59 -22.79
CA GLU A 8 17.91 6.63 -22.65
C GLU A 8 17.30 5.23 -22.67
N SER A 9 17.81 4.33 -23.52
CA SER A 9 17.40 2.93 -23.55
C SER A 9 17.72 2.22 -22.23
N LEU A 10 18.93 2.42 -21.68
CA LEU A 10 19.32 1.88 -20.37
C LEU A 10 18.41 2.38 -19.24
N ARG A 11 18.09 3.68 -19.22
CA ARG A 11 17.19 4.26 -18.21
C ARG A 11 15.79 3.68 -18.27
N ARG A 12 15.25 3.47 -19.48
CA ARG A 12 13.95 2.80 -19.67
C ARG A 12 13.97 1.36 -19.15
N ALA A 13 15.05 0.62 -19.42
CA ALA A 13 15.21 -0.75 -18.94
C ALA A 13 15.25 -0.82 -17.41
N ILE A 14 16.03 0.06 -16.75
CA ILE A 14 16.10 0.13 -15.29
C ILE A 14 14.73 0.44 -14.69
N PHE A 15 14.01 1.44 -15.24
CA PHE A 15 12.68 1.77 -14.78
C PHE A 15 11.71 0.59 -14.94
N ALA A 16 11.72 -0.07 -16.10
CA ALA A 16 10.85 -1.23 -16.35
C ALA A 16 11.13 -2.38 -15.36
N GLU A 17 12.40 -2.65 -15.06
CA GLU A 17 12.79 -3.64 -14.06
C GLU A 17 12.31 -3.26 -12.65
N CYS A 18 12.47 -1.99 -12.27
CA CYS A 18 11.97 -1.47 -11.00
C CYS A 18 10.45 -1.61 -10.88
N VAL A 19 9.70 -1.26 -11.94
CA VAL A 19 8.24 -1.42 -12.00
C VAL A 19 7.87 -2.89 -11.87
N GLN A 20 8.49 -3.78 -12.65
CA GLN A 20 8.17 -5.20 -12.63
C GLN A 20 8.36 -5.83 -11.24
N LYS A 21 9.38 -5.39 -10.49
CA LYS A 21 9.66 -5.88 -9.14
C LYS A 21 8.58 -5.53 -8.11
N CYS A 22 7.88 -4.41 -8.24
CA CYS A 22 6.91 -3.96 -7.24
C CYS A 22 5.47 -3.80 -7.73
N THR A 23 5.18 -4.01 -9.02
CA THR A 23 3.82 -3.82 -9.56
C THR A 23 2.77 -4.66 -8.83
N ASN A 24 3.05 -5.94 -8.59
CA ASN A 24 2.12 -6.83 -7.91
C ASN A 24 1.84 -6.37 -6.47
N ASP A 25 2.88 -5.95 -5.75
CA ASP A 25 2.77 -5.45 -4.39
C ASP A 25 1.95 -4.16 -4.32
N ILE A 26 2.20 -3.21 -5.23
CA ILE A 26 1.47 -1.94 -5.29
C ILE A 26 0.00 -2.16 -5.68
N TYR A 27 -0.26 -3.08 -6.61
CA TYR A 27 -1.61 -3.45 -6.97
C TYR A 27 -2.33 -4.16 -5.80
N ALA A 28 -1.66 -5.07 -5.10
CA ALA A 28 -2.21 -5.74 -3.93
C ALA A 28 -2.52 -4.74 -2.81
N LEU A 29 -1.60 -3.80 -2.53
CA LEU A 29 -1.79 -2.75 -1.54
C LEU A 29 -3.03 -1.90 -1.85
N SER A 30 -3.10 -1.35 -3.06
CA SER A 30 -4.23 -0.51 -3.46
C SER A 30 -5.54 -1.29 -3.48
N SER A 31 -5.53 -2.55 -3.91
CA SER A 31 -6.71 -3.43 -3.88
C SER A 31 -7.21 -3.67 -2.46
N MET A 32 -6.32 -3.94 -1.51
CA MET A 32 -6.69 -4.18 -0.12
C MET A 32 -7.18 -2.90 0.58
N LEU A 33 -6.56 -1.75 0.29
CA LEU A 33 -6.95 -0.47 0.89
C LEU A 33 -8.27 0.08 0.33
N LEU A 34 -8.51 -0.11 -0.97
CA LEU A 34 -9.69 0.46 -1.65
C LEU A 34 -10.86 -0.54 -1.71
N GLN A 35 -10.59 -1.84 -1.67
CA GLN A 35 -11.55 -2.94 -1.85
C GLN A 35 -12.35 -2.86 -3.16
N GLN A 36 -11.82 -2.14 -4.15
CA GLN A 36 -12.42 -1.93 -5.47
C GLN A 36 -11.33 -2.11 -6.52
N SER A 37 -11.45 -3.16 -7.34
CA SER A 37 -10.42 -3.52 -8.34
C SER A 37 -10.18 -2.42 -9.36
N ALA A 38 -11.25 -1.78 -9.86
CA ALA A 38 -11.14 -0.71 -10.84
C ALA A 38 -10.40 0.53 -10.30
N GLU A 39 -10.61 0.90 -9.04
CA GLU A 39 -9.90 2.03 -8.42
C GLU A 39 -8.46 1.66 -8.05
N ALA A 40 -8.23 0.42 -7.63
CA ALA A 40 -6.89 -0.09 -7.39
C ALA A 40 -6.00 -0.08 -8.64
N GLU A 41 -6.55 -0.49 -9.78
CA GLU A 41 -5.86 -0.43 -11.06
C GLU A 41 -5.50 1.03 -11.43
N LYS A 42 -6.46 1.96 -11.33
CA LYS A 42 -6.23 3.39 -11.59
C LYS A 42 -5.12 3.96 -10.70
N VAL A 43 -5.15 3.65 -9.40
CA VAL A 43 -4.12 4.10 -8.45
C VAL A 43 -2.76 3.49 -8.76
N THR A 44 -2.71 2.21 -9.13
CA THR A 44 -1.47 1.54 -9.50
C THR A 44 -0.84 2.18 -10.74
N ILE A 45 -1.64 2.40 -11.79
CA ILE A 45 -1.19 3.08 -13.02
C ILE A 45 -0.70 4.49 -12.71
N ARG A 46 -1.46 5.25 -11.92
CA ARG A 46 -1.12 6.63 -11.55
C ARG A 46 0.16 6.69 -10.72
N THR A 47 0.37 5.76 -9.78
CA THR A 47 1.60 5.61 -9.01
C THR A 47 2.82 5.49 -9.91
N PHE A 48 2.82 4.55 -10.86
CA PHE A 48 3.98 4.37 -11.75
C PHE A 48 4.14 5.52 -12.76
N LYS A 49 3.04 6.17 -13.17
CA LYS A 49 3.11 7.37 -14.01
C LYS A 49 3.80 8.53 -13.30
N GLU A 50 3.50 8.77 -12.03
CA GLU A 50 4.16 9.83 -11.25
C GLU A 50 5.62 9.47 -10.94
N LEU A 51 5.91 8.23 -10.55
CA LEU A 51 7.29 7.78 -10.35
C LEU A 51 8.13 7.91 -11.61
N HIS A 52 7.57 7.61 -12.78
CA HIS A 52 8.29 7.77 -14.04
C HIS A 52 8.67 9.23 -14.32
N LYS A 53 7.83 10.20 -13.95
CA LYS A 53 8.17 11.63 -14.08
C LYS A 53 9.37 12.00 -13.20
N ILE A 54 9.41 11.47 -11.97
CA ILE A 54 10.49 11.72 -11.03
C ILE A 54 11.77 10.98 -11.48
N PHE A 55 11.63 9.73 -11.93
CA PHE A 55 12.74 8.92 -12.45
C PHE A 55 13.46 9.59 -13.63
N ARG A 56 12.73 10.33 -14.46
CA ARG A 56 13.34 11.12 -15.54
C ARG A 56 14.23 12.25 -15.04
N GLN A 57 14.05 12.70 -13.80
CA GLN A 57 14.91 13.70 -13.16
C GLN A 57 16.19 13.00 -12.66
N LYS A 58 17.36 13.59 -12.91
CA LYS A 58 18.69 12.94 -12.77
C LYS A 58 19.06 12.42 -11.36
N SER A 59 18.28 12.74 -10.32
CA SER A 59 18.59 12.46 -8.91
C SER A 59 17.91 11.19 -8.35
N PHE A 60 17.34 10.35 -9.20
CA PHE A 60 16.54 9.23 -8.72
C PHE A 60 17.40 8.01 -8.32
N ASP A 61 17.29 7.61 -7.05
CA ASP A 61 17.91 6.40 -6.53
C ASP A 61 17.00 5.18 -6.72
N SER A 62 17.45 4.23 -7.55
CA SER A 62 16.77 2.96 -7.79
C SER A 62 16.50 2.14 -6.53
N GLN A 63 17.33 2.28 -5.49
CA GLN A 63 17.18 1.56 -4.22
C GLN A 63 15.96 2.06 -3.42
N LEU A 64 15.58 3.32 -3.61
CA LEU A 64 14.42 3.93 -2.98
C LEU A 64 13.13 3.73 -3.78
N PHE A 65 13.20 3.14 -4.99
CA PHE A 65 12.04 3.05 -5.89
C PHE A 65 10.85 2.33 -5.27
N SER A 66 11.08 1.18 -4.64
CA SER A 66 10.01 0.41 -4.01
C SER A 66 9.37 1.22 -2.87
N ILE A 67 10.17 1.83 -2.01
CA ILE A 67 9.71 2.66 -0.89
C ILE A 67 8.86 3.84 -1.38
N GLU A 68 9.34 4.55 -2.41
CA GLU A 68 8.59 5.65 -3.01
C GLU A 68 7.31 5.17 -3.69
N ALA A 69 7.31 4.00 -4.33
CA ALA A 69 6.09 3.42 -4.90
C ALA A 69 5.04 3.14 -3.84
N TYR A 70 5.43 2.54 -2.72
CA TYR A 70 4.54 2.36 -1.57
C TYR A 70 3.98 3.70 -1.09
N ARG A 71 4.83 4.71 -0.86
CA ARG A 71 4.43 6.03 -0.37
C ARG A 71 3.48 6.76 -1.32
N PHE A 72 3.75 6.73 -2.62
CA PHE A 72 2.87 7.33 -3.64
C PHE A 72 1.51 6.63 -3.69
N CYS A 73 1.51 5.30 -3.65
CA CYS A 73 0.28 4.51 -3.61
C CYS A 73 -0.56 4.84 -2.38
N ILE A 74 0.06 4.88 -1.19
CA ILE A 74 -0.60 5.20 0.08
C ILE A 74 -1.24 6.58 0.04
N ARG A 75 -0.52 7.61 -0.41
CA ARG A 75 -1.06 8.98 -0.53
C ARG A 75 -2.29 9.02 -1.44
N GLN A 76 -2.20 8.36 -2.60
CA GLN A 76 -3.33 8.32 -3.52
C GLN A 76 -4.51 7.54 -2.94
N CYS A 77 -4.28 6.44 -2.25
CA CYS A 77 -5.33 5.67 -1.60
C CYS A 77 -6.01 6.45 -0.47
N ALA A 78 -5.27 7.28 0.28
CA ALA A 78 -5.83 8.11 1.35
C ALA A 78 -6.90 9.10 0.85
N ASP A 79 -6.69 9.68 -0.34
CA ASP A 79 -7.67 10.58 -0.98
C ASP A 79 -9.00 9.85 -1.25
N TYR A 80 -8.95 8.60 -1.72
CA TYR A 80 -10.14 7.77 -1.93
C TYR A 80 -10.76 7.30 -0.62
N TYR A 81 -9.93 6.87 0.33
CA TYR A 81 -10.36 6.40 1.63
C TYR A 81 -11.15 7.47 2.38
N THR A 82 -10.67 8.71 2.37
CA THR A 82 -11.34 9.84 3.02
C THR A 82 -12.78 10.04 2.51
N ARG A 83 -13.00 9.88 1.20
CA ARG A 83 -14.34 9.97 0.60
C ARG A 83 -15.27 8.83 1.04
N ARG A 84 -14.73 7.64 1.28
CA ARG A 84 -15.50 6.45 1.69
C ARG A 84 -15.71 6.36 3.20
N SER A 85 -14.74 6.75 4.01
CA SER A 85 -14.78 6.65 5.48
C SER A 85 -15.93 7.47 6.07
N LEU A 86 -16.35 8.55 5.40
CA LEU A 86 -17.54 9.33 5.78
C LEU A 86 -18.84 8.49 5.75
N LEU A 87 -18.84 7.33 5.07
CA LEU A 87 -20.01 6.49 4.85
C LEU A 87 -20.02 5.22 5.73
N SER A 88 -18.98 4.96 6.54
CA SER A 88 -18.89 3.72 7.34
C SER A 88 -18.36 3.96 8.75
N ALA A 89 -19.25 3.88 9.74
CA ALA A 89 -18.93 4.02 11.16
C ALA A 89 -18.15 2.83 11.76
N LYS A 90 -18.06 1.69 11.04
CA LYS A 90 -17.38 0.46 11.52
C LYS A 90 -15.97 0.27 10.94
N ALA A 91 -15.49 1.19 10.11
CA ALA A 91 -14.17 1.09 9.52
C ALA A 91 -13.09 1.47 10.55
N LEU A 92 -11.96 0.75 10.53
CA LEU A 92 -10.76 1.16 11.25
C LEU A 92 -10.35 2.57 10.81
N PRO A 93 -9.74 3.40 11.66
CA PRO A 93 -9.14 4.63 11.17
C PRO A 93 -8.03 4.31 10.16
N TRP A 94 -7.74 5.28 9.27
CA TRP A 94 -6.87 5.08 8.11
C TRP A 94 -5.50 4.50 8.48
N GLU A 95 -4.90 5.01 9.56
CA GLU A 95 -3.56 4.62 10.01
C GLU A 95 -3.52 3.16 10.49
N GLU A 96 -4.55 2.72 11.22
CA GLU A 96 -4.73 1.35 11.67
C GLU A 96 -5.00 0.41 10.49
N GLN A 97 -5.85 0.83 9.55
CA GLN A 97 -6.13 0.06 8.33
C GLN A 97 -4.87 -0.12 7.49
N LEU A 98 -4.03 0.92 7.39
CA LEU A 98 -2.77 0.89 6.66
C LEU A 98 -1.78 -0.10 7.28
N VAL A 99 -1.55 0.01 8.59
CA VAL A 99 -0.64 -0.89 9.31
C VAL A 99 -1.16 -2.33 9.28
N LYS A 100 -2.47 -2.55 9.45
CA LYS A 100 -3.11 -3.86 9.32
C LYS A 100 -2.86 -4.46 7.94
N THR A 101 -3.08 -3.68 6.88
CA THR A 101 -2.93 -4.15 5.49
C THR A 101 -1.49 -4.51 5.17
N MET A 102 -0.54 -3.67 5.56
CA MET A 102 0.88 -3.92 5.31
C MET A 102 1.41 -5.13 6.08
N TRP A 103 0.99 -5.29 7.34
CA TRP A 103 1.46 -6.37 8.21
C TRP A 103 0.76 -7.71 7.92
N TYR A 104 -0.57 -7.75 7.93
CA TYR A 104 -1.32 -9.00 7.76
C TYR A 104 -1.61 -9.35 6.30
N GLY A 105 -1.83 -8.34 5.45
CA GLY A 105 -2.15 -8.53 4.05
C GLY A 105 -0.91 -8.80 3.19
N LEU A 106 0.03 -7.86 3.21
CA LEU A 106 1.27 -7.94 2.42
C LEU A 106 2.42 -8.66 3.12
N LYS A 107 2.28 -8.97 4.41
CA LYS A 107 3.31 -9.66 5.21
C LYS A 107 4.66 -8.95 5.24
N LEU A 108 4.64 -7.62 5.19
CA LEU A 108 5.86 -6.82 5.31
C LEU A 108 6.40 -6.88 6.74
N SER A 109 7.73 -6.88 6.88
CA SER A 109 8.38 -6.81 8.19
C SER A 109 8.25 -5.42 8.83
N LEU A 110 8.32 -5.35 10.16
CA LEU A 110 8.26 -4.06 10.88
C LEU A 110 9.33 -3.05 10.43
N PRO A 111 10.59 -3.43 10.14
CA PRO A 111 11.56 -2.50 9.57
C PRO A 111 11.14 -1.94 8.21
N GLN A 112 10.58 -2.77 7.33
CA GLN A 112 10.08 -2.29 6.03
C GLN A 112 8.92 -1.31 6.20
N ILE A 113 7.94 -1.63 7.04
CA ILE A 113 6.81 -0.74 7.34
C ILE A 113 7.32 0.57 7.98
N SER A 114 8.29 0.49 8.89
CA SER A 114 8.92 1.63 9.55
C SER A 114 9.53 2.60 8.54
N ILE A 115 10.28 2.09 7.57
CA ILE A 115 10.89 2.90 6.51
C ILE A 115 9.81 3.51 5.60
N ILE A 116 8.83 2.72 5.16
CA ILE A 116 7.77 3.18 4.26
C ILE A 116 6.94 4.30 4.92
N LEU A 117 6.46 4.06 6.14
CA LEU A 117 5.58 4.98 6.87
C LEU A 117 6.32 6.09 7.64
N GLN A 118 7.66 6.04 7.69
CA GLN A 118 8.48 6.94 8.51
C GLN A 118 8.06 6.96 9.98
N LYS A 119 7.74 5.78 10.52
CA LYS A 119 7.34 5.58 11.92
C LYS A 119 8.34 4.71 12.65
N SER A 120 8.56 4.95 13.93
CA SER A 120 9.41 4.07 14.73
C SER A 120 8.77 2.70 14.95
N VAL A 121 9.59 1.65 15.05
CA VAL A 121 9.12 0.29 15.32
C VAL A 121 8.28 0.18 16.62
N PRO A 122 8.62 0.86 17.74
CA PRO A 122 7.77 0.87 18.93
C PRO A 122 6.36 1.41 18.67
N VAL A 123 6.24 2.49 17.89
CA VAL A 123 4.93 3.05 17.51
C VAL A 123 4.12 2.04 16.69
N LEU A 124 4.75 1.40 15.70
CA LEU A 124 4.08 0.37 14.89
C LEU A 124 3.62 -0.83 15.72
N LYS A 125 4.42 -1.28 16.70
CA LYS A 125 4.02 -2.36 17.62
C LYS A 125 2.81 -1.98 18.46
N ALA A 126 2.75 -0.74 18.96
CA ALA A 126 1.60 -0.25 19.70
C ALA A 126 0.35 -0.19 18.81
N GLN A 127 0.46 0.32 17.58
CA GLN A 127 -0.65 0.33 16.62
C GLN A 127 -1.14 -1.10 16.29
N LEU A 128 -0.23 -2.05 16.05
CA LEU A 128 -0.62 -3.45 15.81
C LEU A 128 -1.25 -4.12 17.03
N ARG A 129 -0.89 -3.72 18.24
CA ARG A 129 -1.58 -4.17 19.46
C ARG A 129 -3.03 -3.68 19.45
N HIS A 130 -3.22 -2.40 19.22
CA HIS A 130 -4.56 -1.81 19.18
C HIS A 130 -5.43 -2.41 18.05
N VAL A 131 -4.86 -2.60 16.86
CA VAL A 131 -5.54 -3.28 15.75
C VAL A 131 -6.02 -4.68 16.16
N ARG A 132 -5.18 -5.46 16.84
CA ARG A 132 -5.57 -6.81 17.31
C ARG A 132 -6.71 -6.76 18.31
N GLU A 133 -6.64 -5.84 19.27
CA GLU A 133 -7.69 -5.66 20.28
C GLU A 133 -9.04 -5.29 19.63
N GLN A 134 -9.03 -4.43 18.60
CA GLN A 134 -10.27 -4.09 17.89
C GLN A 134 -10.82 -5.27 17.06
N LEU A 135 -9.96 -6.11 16.50
CA LEU A 135 -10.39 -7.29 15.75
C LEU A 135 -11.01 -8.35 16.67
N THR A 136 -10.43 -8.59 17.85
CA THR A 136 -11.01 -9.52 18.84
C THR A 136 -12.37 -9.04 19.33
N VAL A 137 -12.53 -7.74 19.58
CA VAL A 137 -13.83 -7.17 19.99
C VAL A 137 -14.88 -7.30 18.89
N GLN A 138 -14.51 -7.22 17.60
CA GLN A 138 -15.44 -7.46 16.50
C GLN A 138 -15.83 -8.94 16.37
N GLU A 139 -14.92 -9.87 16.62
CA GLU A 139 -15.21 -11.31 16.60
C GLU A 139 -16.16 -11.70 17.74
N ASP A 140 -15.97 -11.15 18.95
CA ASP A 140 -16.83 -11.43 20.11
C ASP A 140 -18.27 -10.87 19.96
N LEU A 141 -18.47 -9.89 19.06
CA LEU A 141 -19.78 -9.30 18.76
C LEU A 141 -20.54 -10.04 17.64
N LEU A 142 -19.92 -11.00 16.96
CA LEU A 142 -20.65 -11.91 16.07
C LEU A 142 -21.34 -12.95 16.96
N PRO A 143 -22.68 -13.01 17.00
CA PRO A 143 -23.35 -14.04 17.77
C PRO A 143 -22.88 -15.39 17.24
N SER A 144 -22.31 -16.20 18.13
CA SER A 144 -22.08 -17.62 17.92
C SER A 144 -23.40 -18.22 17.47
N GLY A 145 -23.56 -18.39 16.15
CA GLY A 145 -24.72 -19.04 15.57
C GLY A 145 -24.82 -20.42 16.19
N ASN A 146 -25.80 -20.58 17.07
CA ASN A 146 -26.09 -21.83 17.76
C ASN A 146 -26.20 -22.96 16.73
N LEU A 147 -25.15 -23.77 16.61
CA LEU A 147 -25.26 -25.13 16.09
C LEU A 147 -25.82 -26.00 17.23
N SER A 148 -27.11 -25.79 17.51
CA SER A 148 -27.97 -26.76 18.17
C SER A 148 -28.82 -27.38 17.06
N VAL A 149 -28.33 -28.48 16.50
CA VAL A 149 -29.16 -29.39 15.72
C VAL A 149 -29.43 -30.58 16.62
N VAL A 150 -30.69 -30.72 16.99
CA VAL A 150 -31.31 -31.90 17.64
C VAL A 150 -31.32 -33.06 16.66
#